data_AF-A0A7J3TUX3-F1
#
_entry.id   AF-A0A7J3TUX3-F1
#
_cell.length_a   1.000
_cell.length_b   1.000
_cell.length_c   1.000
_cell.angle_alpha   90.00
_cell.angle_beta   90.00
_cell.angle_gamma   90.00
#
_symmetry.space_group_name_H-M   'P 1'
#
loop_
_entity.id
_entity.type
_entity.pdbx_description
1 polymer ?
#
loop_
_entity_poly.entity_id
_entity_poly.type
_entity_poly.pdbx_seq_one_letter_code
_entity_poly.pdbx_strand_id
1 'polypeptide(L)'
;MGTATKAILTVLLAFLIFGAAYASSGLSIKSELKAVTIKYSLEGTPYIDYVGLQLPEIEDQISGISQDTTKILLSRFYATGLLYNASKANENGYFTWSGELKMRVRVGQMTTDVNVPTTINLYGEYDADGFLRSGRGNLTTCIITISLYPPYTIGLSNPINYSFDLNSQTVNLGEITQLTGIVSLFATTTALIVALTKDKDLTLISET
;
A
#
# COMPACT_ATOMS: atom_id res chain seq x y z
N MET A 1 -41.90 9.88 -20.09
CA MET A 1 -41.15 10.31 -18.88
C MET A 1 -41.14 11.84 -18.86
N GLY A 2 -41.37 12.46 -17.71
CA GLY A 2 -41.41 13.93 -17.61
C GLY A 2 -40.06 14.58 -17.99
N THR A 3 -40.11 15.71 -18.68
CA THR A 3 -38.93 16.50 -19.13
C THR A 3 -37.93 16.78 -18.01
N ALA A 4 -38.41 17.01 -16.78
CA ALA A 4 -37.57 17.20 -15.60
C ALA A 4 -36.78 15.93 -15.21
N THR A 5 -37.42 14.76 -15.19
CA THR A 5 -36.77 13.48 -14.86
C THR A 5 -35.68 13.13 -15.88
N LYS A 6 -35.91 13.46 -17.15
CA LYS A 6 -34.95 13.26 -18.24
C LYS A 6 -33.74 14.17 -18.11
N ALA A 7 -33.94 15.46 -17.84
CA ALA A 7 -32.86 16.41 -17.63
C ALA A 7 -31.97 15.98 -16.43
N ILE A 8 -32.59 15.54 -15.33
CA ILE A 8 -31.87 15.03 -14.16
C ILE A 8 -31.03 13.80 -14.53
N LEU A 9 -31.61 12.82 -15.24
CA LEU A 9 -30.91 11.59 -15.63
C LEU A 9 -29.73 11.88 -16.57
N THR A 10 -29.91 12.75 -17.56
CA THR A 10 -28.85 13.15 -18.50
C THR A 10 -27.70 13.86 -17.79
N VAL A 11 -28.00 14.76 -16.85
CA VAL A 11 -26.99 15.45 -16.04
C VAL A 11 -26.23 14.45 -15.16
N LEU A 12 -26.93 13.49 -14.55
CA LEU A 12 -26.32 12.45 -13.72
C LEU A 12 -25.37 11.55 -14.53
N LEU A 13 -25.80 11.13 -15.72
CA LEU A 13 -24.97 10.34 -16.63
C LEU A 13 -23.76 11.13 -17.14
N ALA A 14 -23.92 12.42 -17.43
CA ALA A 14 -22.81 13.30 -17.81
C ALA A 14 -21.79 13.43 -16.67
N PHE A 15 -22.22 13.66 -15.43
CA PHE A 15 -21.34 13.68 -14.26
C PHE A 15 -20.62 12.35 -14.06
N LEU A 16 -21.28 11.22 -14.31
CA LEU A 16 -20.68 9.90 -14.18
C LEU A 16 -19.60 9.66 -15.25
N ILE A 17 -19.84 10.10 -16.49
CA ILE A 17 -18.86 10.05 -17.58
C ILE A 17 -17.65 10.95 -17.26
N PHE A 18 -17.89 12.19 -16.80
CA PHE A 18 -16.81 13.10 -16.40
C PHE A 18 -16.01 12.56 -15.21
N GLY A 19 -16.67 11.98 -14.20
CA GLY A 19 -16.01 11.34 -13.07
C GLY A 19 -15.18 10.13 -13.47
N ALA A 20 -15.69 9.28 -14.37
CA ALA A 20 -14.96 8.12 -14.88
C ALA A 20 -13.78 8.53 -15.78
N ALA A 21 -13.93 9.56 -16.60
CA ALA A 21 -12.84 10.13 -17.42
C ALA A 21 -11.75 10.78 -16.55
N TYR A 22 -12.14 11.46 -15.47
CA TYR A 22 -11.19 12.01 -14.49
C TYR A 22 -10.46 10.91 -13.73
N ALA A 23 -11.15 9.84 -13.33
CA ALA A 23 -10.52 8.68 -12.69
C ALA A 23 -9.56 7.94 -13.64
N SER A 24 -9.85 7.87 -14.94
CA SER A 24 -9.00 7.18 -15.91
C SER A 24 -7.80 8.00 -16.40
N SER A 25 -7.91 9.34 -16.45
CA SER A 25 -6.84 10.24 -16.94
C SER A 25 -6.08 10.98 -15.83
N GLY A 26 -6.69 11.21 -14.66
CA GLY A 26 -6.12 11.92 -13.52
C GLY A 26 -5.31 11.03 -12.58
N LEU A 27 -5.49 9.70 -12.63
CA LEU A 27 -4.61 8.74 -11.96
C LEU A 27 -3.34 8.50 -12.80
N SER A 28 -2.55 9.57 -13.01
CA SER A 28 -1.11 9.41 -13.26
C SER A 28 -0.41 9.07 -11.94
N ILE A 29 -0.96 8.10 -11.21
CA ILE A 29 -0.33 7.54 -10.01
C ILE A 29 0.86 6.74 -10.55
N LYS A 30 2.03 6.90 -9.94
CA LYS A 30 3.08 5.86 -9.99
C LYS A 30 2.49 4.59 -9.35
N SER A 31 1.58 3.90 -10.06
CA SER A 31 0.63 2.92 -9.51
C SER A 31 1.25 1.54 -9.36
N GLU A 32 2.53 1.52 -9.03
CA GLU A 32 3.26 0.29 -8.76
C GLU A 32 3.12 -0.01 -7.28
N LEU A 33 2.02 -0.66 -6.93
CA LEU A 33 1.86 -1.25 -5.61
C LEU A 33 2.83 -2.43 -5.52
N LYS A 34 3.76 -2.41 -4.58
CA LYS A 34 4.61 -3.55 -4.27
C LYS A 34 3.84 -4.46 -3.32
N ALA A 35 3.33 -5.58 -3.83
CA ALA A 35 2.75 -6.62 -3.00
C ALA A 35 3.88 -7.47 -2.42
N VAL A 36 4.07 -7.39 -1.11
CA VAL A 36 5.12 -8.06 -0.37
C VAL A 36 4.53 -9.26 0.37
N THR A 37 5.03 -10.46 0.07
CA THR A 37 4.80 -11.66 0.86
C THR A 37 5.97 -11.85 1.82
N ILE A 38 5.68 -12.00 3.10
CA ILE A 38 6.69 -12.11 4.15
C ILE A 38 6.44 -13.40 4.91
N LYS A 39 7.36 -14.34 4.80
CA LYS A 39 7.39 -15.55 5.64
C LYS A 39 8.47 -15.34 6.67
N TYR A 40 8.15 -15.43 7.95
CA TYR A 40 9.15 -15.23 8.99
C TYR A 40 8.88 -16.10 10.21
N SER A 41 9.91 -16.31 11.01
CA SER A 41 9.83 -16.94 12.31
C SER A 41 10.34 -15.97 13.36
N LEU A 42 9.56 -15.73 14.40
CA LEU A 42 9.96 -14.97 15.58
C LEU A 42 10.20 -15.96 16.72
N GLU A 43 11.43 -16.05 17.21
CA GLU A 43 11.81 -16.99 18.28
C GLU A 43 11.30 -18.43 18.04
N GLY A 44 11.40 -18.89 16.79
CA GLY A 44 10.96 -20.23 16.38
C GLY A 44 9.47 -20.33 15.99
N THR A 45 8.65 -19.33 16.28
CA THR A 45 7.20 -19.34 15.93
C THR A 45 7.01 -18.82 14.50
N PRO A 46 6.44 -19.60 13.56
CA PRO A 46 6.31 -19.21 12.16
C PRO A 46 5.06 -18.33 11.90
N TYR A 47 5.21 -17.39 10.96
CA TYR A 47 4.19 -16.44 10.52
C TYR A 47 4.29 -16.25 9.00
N ILE A 48 3.17 -15.90 8.38
CA ILE A 48 3.09 -15.52 6.96
C ILE A 48 2.15 -14.34 6.84
N ASP A 49 2.63 -13.25 6.25
CA ASP A 49 1.88 -12.01 6.05
C ASP A 49 1.98 -11.48 4.62
N TYR A 50 1.00 -10.68 4.26
CA TYR A 50 0.91 -10.00 2.96
C TYR A 50 0.70 -8.51 3.17
N VAL A 51 1.58 -7.69 2.61
CA VAL A 51 1.58 -6.23 2.80
C VAL A 51 1.68 -5.56 1.45
N GLY A 52 0.81 -4.59 1.17
CA GLY A 52 0.94 -3.70 0.03
C GLY A 52 1.73 -2.45 0.42
N LEU A 53 2.78 -2.12 -0.32
CA LEU A 53 3.58 -0.92 -0.10
C LEU A 53 3.64 -0.08 -1.39
N GLN A 54 3.50 1.23 -1.26
CA GLN A 54 3.58 2.17 -2.38
C GLN A 54 4.42 3.39 -1.99
N LEU A 55 5.07 4.01 -2.98
CA LEU A 55 5.72 5.31 -2.84
C LEU A 55 4.79 6.46 -3.27
N PRO A 56 4.84 7.64 -2.60
CA PRO A 56 5.53 7.92 -1.34
C PRO A 56 4.80 7.31 -0.11
N GLU A 57 5.29 7.54 1.11
CA GLU A 57 4.59 7.21 2.38
C GLU A 57 4.67 5.75 2.88
N ILE A 58 5.78 5.06 2.61
CA ILE A 58 6.01 3.69 3.14
C ILE A 58 5.96 3.65 4.67
N GLU A 59 6.48 4.67 5.37
CA GLU A 59 6.49 4.71 6.84
C GLU A 59 5.08 4.69 7.44
N ASP A 60 4.19 5.53 6.92
CA ASP A 60 2.80 5.60 7.38
C ASP A 60 2.05 4.29 7.09
N GLN A 61 2.30 3.69 5.92
CA GLN A 61 1.73 2.39 5.55
C GLN A 61 2.19 1.27 6.49
N ILE A 62 3.48 1.23 6.85
CA ILE A 62 4.00 0.27 7.84
C ILE A 62 3.38 0.51 9.22
N SER A 63 3.21 1.77 9.62
CA SER A 63 2.62 2.11 10.93
C SER A 63 1.18 1.59 11.09
N GLY A 64 0.43 1.52 9.97
CA GLY A 64 -0.94 1.03 9.91
C GLY A 64 -1.11 -0.49 9.94
N ILE A 65 -0.04 -1.27 9.86
CA ILE A 65 -0.10 -2.74 9.91
C ILE A 65 -0.62 -3.20 11.28
N SER A 66 -1.64 -4.03 11.32
CA SER A 66 -2.25 -4.48 12.59
C SER A 66 -1.35 -5.43 13.38
N GLN A 67 -0.53 -6.22 12.70
CA GLN A 67 0.31 -7.22 13.33
C GLN A 67 1.66 -6.62 13.73
N ASP A 68 1.89 -6.52 15.05
CA ASP A 68 3.09 -5.90 15.61
C ASP A 68 4.39 -6.58 15.16
N THR A 69 4.39 -7.90 15.02
CA THR A 69 5.58 -8.67 14.61
C THR A 69 6.03 -8.30 13.20
N THR A 70 5.08 -8.15 12.28
CA THR A 70 5.28 -7.73 10.88
C THR A 70 5.70 -6.27 10.80
N LYS A 71 5.03 -5.41 11.59
CA LYS A 71 5.34 -3.98 11.69
C LYS A 71 6.77 -3.74 12.18
N ILE A 72 7.19 -4.46 13.23
CA ILE A 72 8.56 -4.39 13.74
C ILE A 72 9.53 -4.78 12.63
N LEU A 73 9.36 -5.96 12.01
CA LEU A 73 10.23 -6.43 10.93
C LEU A 73 10.36 -5.38 9.80
N LEU A 74 9.24 -4.94 9.23
CA LEU A 74 9.25 -3.99 8.11
C LEU A 74 9.78 -2.60 8.51
N SER A 75 9.45 -2.11 9.70
CA SER A 75 9.97 -0.81 10.17
C SER A 75 11.49 -0.81 10.31
N ARG A 76 12.09 -1.94 10.75
CA ARG A 76 13.56 -2.08 10.83
C ARG A 76 14.19 -2.13 9.43
N PHE A 77 13.58 -2.87 8.50
CA PHE A 77 14.04 -2.90 7.12
C PHE A 77 13.96 -1.52 6.44
N TYR A 78 12.87 -0.80 6.67
CA TYR A 78 12.69 0.54 6.11
C TYR A 78 13.70 1.53 6.72
N ALA A 79 13.82 1.57 8.05
CA ALA A 79 14.72 2.47 8.75
C ALA A 79 16.21 2.24 8.42
N THR A 80 16.58 1.03 8.02
CA THR A 80 17.96 0.69 7.59
C THR A 80 18.22 0.95 6.10
N GLY A 81 17.20 1.38 5.34
CA GLY A 81 17.31 1.51 3.88
C GLY A 81 17.50 0.17 3.16
N LEU A 82 17.08 -0.94 3.79
CA LEU A 82 17.14 -2.29 3.22
C LEU A 82 15.81 -2.71 2.58
N LEU A 83 14.68 -2.07 2.95
CA LEU A 83 13.41 -2.28 2.26
C LEU A 83 13.35 -1.56 0.91
N TYR A 84 13.80 -0.31 0.91
CA TYR A 84 13.81 0.57 -0.24
C TYR A 84 15.01 1.50 -0.16
N ASN A 85 15.81 1.53 -1.22
CA ASN A 85 16.87 2.51 -1.43
C ASN A 85 17.16 2.60 -2.93
N ALA A 86 16.89 3.76 -3.53
CA ALA A 86 17.12 4.01 -4.95
C ALA A 86 18.59 3.78 -5.37
N SER A 87 19.56 3.93 -4.47
CA SER A 87 20.96 3.67 -4.78
C SER A 87 21.26 2.19 -4.98
N LYS A 88 20.38 1.28 -4.52
CA LYS A 88 20.53 -0.17 -4.63
C LYS A 88 19.78 -0.76 -5.82
N ALA A 89 19.28 0.08 -6.74
CA ALA A 89 18.52 -0.37 -7.89
C ALA A 89 19.29 -1.43 -8.70
N ASN A 90 18.65 -2.56 -8.97
CA ASN A 90 19.22 -3.73 -9.66
C ASN A 90 20.43 -4.39 -8.96
N GLU A 91 20.69 -4.08 -7.69
CA GLU A 91 21.73 -4.76 -6.92
C GLU A 91 21.24 -6.12 -6.41
N ASN A 92 22.17 -7.07 -6.32
CA ASN A 92 21.95 -8.34 -5.65
C ASN A 92 23.18 -8.74 -4.83
N GLY A 93 22.97 -9.57 -3.81
CA GLY A 93 24.04 -10.11 -2.99
C GLY A 93 23.75 -10.07 -1.50
N TYR A 94 24.83 -10.07 -0.71
CA TYR A 94 24.76 -10.04 0.75
C TYR A 94 24.80 -8.60 1.26
N PHE A 95 23.82 -8.26 2.08
CA PHE A 95 23.74 -6.97 2.76
C PHE A 95 23.71 -7.20 4.26
N THR A 96 24.61 -6.51 4.94
CA THR A 96 24.70 -6.52 6.40
C THR A 96 24.56 -5.10 6.92
N TRP A 97 23.72 -4.95 7.94
CA TRP A 97 23.59 -3.72 8.70
C TRP A 97 23.64 -4.05 10.19
N SER A 98 24.40 -3.29 10.97
CA SER A 98 24.46 -3.44 12.43
C SER A 98 24.68 -2.08 13.06
N GLY A 99 23.89 -1.75 14.09
CA GLY A 99 23.95 -0.47 14.78
C GLY A 99 22.72 -0.19 15.64
N GLU A 100 22.63 1.03 16.15
CA GLU A 100 21.46 1.53 16.87
C GLU A 100 20.53 2.31 15.93
N LEU A 101 19.28 1.86 15.79
CA LEU A 101 18.24 2.59 15.08
C LEU A 101 17.54 3.54 16.03
N LYS A 102 17.58 4.83 15.72
CA LYS A 102 16.87 5.85 16.47
C LYS A 102 15.40 5.85 16.07
N MET A 103 14.55 5.24 16.89
CA MET A 103 13.11 5.11 16.67
C MET A 103 12.36 6.18 17.48
N ARG A 104 11.50 6.96 16.82
CA ARG A 104 10.65 7.93 17.51
C ARG A 104 9.38 7.26 18.03
N VAL A 105 9.09 7.44 19.31
CA VAL A 105 7.91 6.92 19.99
C VAL A 105 7.04 8.08 20.42
N ARG A 106 5.77 8.06 20.02
CA ARG A 106 4.77 9.07 20.39
C ARG A 106 3.62 8.43 21.16
N VAL A 107 3.40 8.88 22.39
CA VAL A 107 2.31 8.43 23.27
C VAL A 107 1.55 9.65 23.76
N GLY A 108 0.37 9.92 23.18
CA GLY A 108 -0.36 11.15 23.43
C GLY A 108 0.45 12.39 23.05
N GLN A 109 0.77 13.23 24.05
CA GLN A 109 1.61 14.43 23.90
C GLN A 109 3.10 14.14 24.13
N MET A 110 3.46 12.99 24.68
CA MET A 110 4.85 12.60 24.92
C MET A 110 5.49 12.12 23.61
N THR A 111 6.65 12.68 23.27
CA THR A 111 7.50 12.19 22.19
C THR A 111 8.88 11.91 22.76
N THR A 112 9.40 10.71 22.57
CA THR A 112 10.79 10.37 22.92
C THR A 112 11.43 9.62 21.78
N ASP A 113 12.75 9.76 21.66
CA ASP A 113 13.53 8.92 20.77
C ASP A 113 14.11 7.76 21.58
N VAL A 114 14.10 6.55 21.02
CA VAL A 114 14.63 5.33 21.62
C VAL A 114 15.64 4.72 20.66
N ASN A 115 16.84 4.46 21.14
CA ASN A 115 17.85 3.75 20.37
C ASN A 115 17.61 2.25 20.47
N VAL A 116 17.29 1.61 19.35
CA VAL A 116 17.03 0.18 19.28
C VAL A 116 18.23 -0.51 18.64
N PRO A 117 18.98 -1.34 19.38
CA PRO A 117 20.04 -2.13 18.77
C PRO A 117 19.42 -3.08 17.75
N THR A 118 19.97 -3.08 16.54
CA THR A 118 19.45 -3.88 15.42
C THR A 118 20.62 -4.44 14.62
N THR A 119 20.50 -5.68 14.17
CA THR A 119 21.43 -6.31 13.24
C THR A 119 20.63 -7.07 12.20
N ILE A 120 20.89 -6.81 10.93
CA ILE A 120 20.23 -7.45 9.80
C ILE A 120 21.31 -8.05 8.92
N ASN A 121 21.20 -9.34 8.64
CA ASN A 121 21.99 -10.03 7.63
C ASN A 121 21.02 -10.61 6.62
N LEU A 122 21.14 -10.22 5.36
CA LEU A 122 20.27 -10.73 4.30
C LEU A 122 21.04 -11.01 3.03
N TYR A 123 20.65 -12.08 2.34
CA TYR A 123 20.92 -12.25 0.93
C TYR A 123 19.68 -11.81 0.16
N GLY A 124 19.81 -10.86 -0.75
CA GLY A 124 18.66 -10.29 -1.42
C GLY A 124 18.97 -9.69 -2.77
N GLU A 125 17.89 -9.30 -3.45
CA GLU A 125 17.90 -8.72 -4.78
C GLU A 125 16.90 -7.56 -4.80
N TYR A 126 17.32 -6.44 -5.36
CA TYR A 126 16.53 -5.23 -5.51
C TYR A 126 16.02 -5.08 -6.95
N ASP A 127 14.84 -4.49 -7.10
CA ASP A 127 14.28 -4.17 -8.41
C ASP A 127 14.87 -2.87 -8.99
N ALA A 128 14.36 -2.46 -10.16
CA ALA A 128 14.81 -1.26 -10.86
C ALA A 128 14.51 0.05 -10.11
N ASP A 129 13.55 0.04 -9.17
CA ASP A 129 13.23 1.20 -8.33
C ASP A 129 14.11 1.25 -7.07
N GLY A 130 14.85 0.19 -6.78
CA GLY A 130 15.60 0.03 -5.53
C GLY A 130 14.75 -0.51 -4.39
N PHE A 131 13.61 -1.16 -4.67
CA PHE A 131 12.81 -1.90 -3.70
C PHE A 131 13.35 -3.33 -3.55
N LEU A 132 13.33 -3.88 -2.33
CA LEU A 132 13.74 -5.26 -2.09
C LEU A 132 12.76 -6.22 -2.77
N ARG A 133 13.18 -6.83 -3.89
CA ARG A 133 12.40 -7.80 -4.68
C ARG A 133 12.36 -9.16 -4.01
N SER A 134 13.49 -9.64 -3.54
CA SER A 134 13.55 -10.87 -2.74
C SER A 134 14.65 -10.76 -1.70
N GLY A 135 14.45 -11.40 -0.54
CA GLY A 135 15.45 -11.35 0.53
C GLY A 135 15.23 -12.43 1.56
N ARG A 136 16.28 -13.18 1.88
CA ARG A 136 16.28 -14.17 2.96
C ARG A 136 17.41 -13.88 3.93
N GLY A 137 17.14 -13.99 5.22
CA GLY A 137 18.13 -13.74 6.24
C GLY A 137 17.58 -13.67 7.64
N ASN A 138 18.36 -13.03 8.51
CA ASN A 138 18.06 -12.91 9.93
C ASN A 138 18.09 -11.45 10.38
N LEU A 139 17.18 -11.11 11.30
CA LEU A 139 17.12 -9.82 11.99
C LEU A 139 17.16 -10.09 13.49
N THR A 140 18.09 -9.46 14.19
CA THR A 140 18.10 -9.41 15.66
C THR A 140 17.81 -7.96 16.08
N THR A 141 16.80 -7.74 16.91
CA THR A 141 16.36 -6.39 17.37
C THR A 141 15.78 -6.47 18.76
N CYS A 142 15.54 -5.33 19.42
CA CYS A 142 14.66 -5.25 20.60
C CYS A 142 13.26 -4.75 20.23
N ILE A 143 12.27 -5.14 21.03
CA ILE A 143 10.90 -4.58 21.02
C ILE A 143 10.88 -3.36 21.94
N ILE A 144 10.27 -2.28 21.49
CA ILE A 144 9.99 -1.12 22.35
C ILE A 144 8.73 -1.43 23.16
N THR A 145 8.86 -1.47 24.48
CA THR A 145 7.74 -1.70 25.39
C THR A 145 7.28 -0.37 25.97
N ILE A 146 5.96 -0.16 25.97
CA ILE A 146 5.34 1.06 26.49
C ILE A 146 4.39 0.65 27.62
N SER A 147 4.69 1.05 28.85
CA SER A 147 3.77 0.86 29.97
C SER A 147 2.76 2.01 29.99
N LEU A 148 1.48 1.68 29.91
CA LEU A 148 0.38 2.66 29.81
C LEU A 148 -0.08 3.22 31.16
N TYR A 149 0.54 2.82 32.27
CA TYR A 149 0.26 3.39 33.59
C TYR A 149 1.07 4.67 33.81
N PRO A 150 0.45 5.80 34.16
CA PRO A 150 1.18 7.03 34.46
C PRO A 150 2.11 6.86 35.68
N PRO A 151 3.39 7.29 35.60
CA PRO A 151 4.04 7.87 34.43
C PRO A 151 4.35 6.82 33.35
N TYR A 152 4.11 7.15 32.08
CA TYR A 152 4.45 6.27 30.96
C TYR A 152 5.94 5.91 31.01
N THR A 153 6.24 4.62 31.07
CA THR A 153 7.62 4.14 30.98
C THR A 153 7.85 3.49 29.63
N ILE A 154 8.98 3.84 29.01
CA ILE A 154 9.39 3.31 27.73
C ILE A 154 10.66 2.50 27.97
N GLY A 155 10.61 1.24 27.58
CA GLY A 155 11.70 0.29 27.76
C GLY A 155 12.01 -0.47 26.49
N LEU A 156 13.06 -1.29 26.57
CA LEU A 156 13.42 -2.25 25.54
C LEU A 156 13.27 -3.65 26.11
N SER A 157 12.76 -4.56 25.30
CA SER A 157 12.82 -5.99 25.60
C SER A 157 14.24 -6.53 25.49
N ASN A 158 14.43 -7.77 25.92
CA ASN A 158 15.57 -8.57 25.50
C ASN A 158 15.62 -8.65 23.95
N PRO A 159 16.81 -8.86 23.36
CA PRO A 159 16.93 -9.09 21.94
C PRO A 159 16.06 -10.27 21.48
N ILE A 160 15.35 -10.05 20.39
CA ILE A 160 14.53 -11.03 19.69
C ILE A 160 15.10 -11.27 18.30
N ASN A 161 14.90 -12.49 17.80
CA ASN A 161 15.43 -12.98 16.55
C ASN A 161 14.31 -13.31 15.58
N TYR A 162 14.46 -12.79 14.37
CA TYR A 162 13.68 -13.12 13.21
C TYR A 162 14.53 -13.91 12.23
N SER A 163 13.98 -14.98 11.68
CA SER A 163 14.42 -15.55 10.41
C SER A 163 13.35 -15.24 9.38
N PHE A 164 13.69 -14.60 8.26
CA PHE A 164 12.71 -14.14 7.27
C PHE A 164 13.06 -14.59 5.85
N ASP A 165 12.02 -14.66 5.04
CA ASP A 165 12.02 -14.82 3.59
C ASP A 165 10.94 -13.88 3.03
N LEU A 166 11.38 -12.83 2.35
CA LEU A 166 10.56 -11.77 1.79
C LEU A 166 10.62 -11.88 0.27
N ASN A 167 9.46 -11.79 -0.36
CA ASN A 167 9.34 -11.67 -1.80
C ASN A 167 8.34 -10.55 -2.13
N SER A 168 8.72 -9.62 -2.99
CA SER A 168 7.85 -8.56 -3.47
C SER A 168 7.66 -8.62 -4.97
N GLN A 169 6.48 -8.22 -5.41
CA GLN A 169 6.11 -8.14 -6.81
C GLN A 169 5.43 -6.80 -7.07
N THR A 170 5.78 -6.16 -8.18
CA THR A 170 5.04 -5.00 -8.67
C THR A 170 3.68 -5.45 -9.18
N VAL A 171 2.62 -4.86 -8.64
CA VAL A 171 1.25 -4.99 -9.15
C VAL A 171 0.87 -3.65 -9.77
N ASN A 172 0.62 -3.67 -11.08
CA ASN A 172 0.14 -2.50 -11.81
C ASN A 172 -1.36 -2.36 -11.61
N LEU A 173 -1.77 -1.52 -10.65
CA LEU A 173 -3.18 -1.24 -10.38
C LEU A 173 -3.85 -0.41 -11.49
N GLY A 174 -3.06 0.28 -12.32
CA GLY A 174 -3.53 1.11 -13.42
C GLY A 174 -4.29 0.29 -14.47
N GLU A 175 -3.79 -0.90 -14.83
CA GLU A 175 -4.45 -1.74 -15.83
C GLU A 175 -5.83 -2.23 -15.35
N ILE A 176 -5.94 -2.61 -14.07
CA ILE A 176 -7.20 -3.11 -13.49
C ILE A 176 -8.23 -1.97 -13.38
N THR A 177 -7.81 -0.81 -12.88
CA THR A 177 -8.70 0.34 -12.70
C THR A 177 -9.09 1.00 -14.03
N GLN A 178 -8.16 1.09 -15.00
CA GLN A 178 -8.46 1.60 -16.34
C GLN A 178 -9.42 0.69 -17.11
N LEU A 179 -9.23 -0.64 -17.07
CA LEU A 179 -10.14 -1.58 -17.74
C LEU A 179 -11.57 -1.45 -17.19
N THR A 180 -11.71 -1.40 -15.87
CA THR A 180 -13.01 -1.25 -15.20
C THR A 180 -13.63 0.12 -15.50
N GLY A 181 -12.81 1.17 -15.57
CA GLY A 181 -13.21 2.52 -15.99
C GLY A 181 -13.70 2.57 -17.43
N ILE A 182 -13.04 1.90 -18.37
CA ILE A 182 -13.43 1.88 -19.79
C ILE A 182 -14.74 1.10 -19.99
N VAL A 183 -14.92 -0.05 -19.32
CA VAL A 183 -16.16 -0.83 -19.41
C VAL A 183 -17.35 -0.05 -18.84
N SER A 184 -17.16 0.61 -17.70
CA SER A 184 -18.21 1.46 -17.11
C SER A 184 -18.52 2.69 -17.97
N LEU A 185 -17.52 3.31 -18.60
CA LEU A 185 -17.72 4.38 -19.58
C LEU A 185 -18.51 3.91 -20.80
N PHE A 186 -18.19 2.73 -21.34
CA PHE A 186 -18.94 2.14 -22.46
C PHE A 186 -20.39 1.87 -22.06
N ALA A 187 -20.63 1.21 -20.93
CA ALA A 187 -21.99 0.94 -20.44
C ALA A 187 -22.79 2.22 -20.24
N THR A 188 -22.18 3.24 -19.62
CA THR A 188 -22.82 4.54 -19.34
C THR A 188 -23.11 5.32 -20.63
N THR A 189 -22.18 5.32 -21.59
CA THR A 189 -22.36 5.95 -22.90
C THR A 189 -23.48 5.27 -23.68
N THR A 190 -23.53 3.93 -23.64
CA THR A 190 -24.59 3.16 -24.30
C THR A 190 -25.95 3.45 -23.66
N ALA A 191 -26.02 3.50 -22.33
CA ALA A 191 -27.24 3.88 -21.61
C ALA A 191 -27.69 5.31 -21.95
N LEU A 192 -26.75 6.25 -22.07
CA LEU A 192 -27.04 7.63 -22.48
C LEU A 192 -27.57 7.69 -23.92
N ILE A 193 -26.95 6.97 -24.86
CA ILE A 193 -27.42 6.88 -26.26
C ILE A 193 -28.82 6.27 -26.32
N VAL A 194 -29.08 5.19 -25.57
CA VAL A 194 -30.41 4.58 -25.51
C VAL A 194 -31.44 5.56 -24.95
N ALA A 195 -31.11 6.27 -23.87
CA ALA A 195 -31.99 7.29 -23.28
C ALA A 195 -32.28 8.45 -24.25
N LEU A 196 -31.32 8.81 -25.12
CA LEU A 196 -31.48 9.87 -26.12
C LEU A 196 -32.18 9.39 -27.41
N THR A 197 -32.02 8.12 -27.80
CA THR A 197 -32.59 7.57 -29.06
C THR A 197 -33.98 6.98 -28.88
N LYS A 198 -34.26 6.29 -27.76
CA LYS A 198 -35.62 5.83 -27.39
C LYS A 198 -36.61 6.99 -27.21
N ASP A 199 -36.10 8.20 -27.04
CA ASP A 199 -36.85 9.45 -27.05
C ASP A 199 -37.59 9.70 -28.37
N LYS A 200 -37.05 9.22 -29.50
CA LYS A 200 -37.70 9.32 -30.82
C LYS A 200 -38.77 8.24 -31.05
N ASP A 201 -38.54 7.04 -30.52
CA ASP A 201 -39.49 5.91 -30.67
C ASP A 201 -40.74 6.08 -29.80
N LEU A 202 -40.63 6.74 -28.64
CA LEU A 202 -41.76 6.96 -27.73
C LEU A 202 -42.64 8.16 -28.10
N THR A 203 -42.23 9.02 -29.03
CA THR A 203 -43.06 10.08 -29.61
C THR A 203 -44.00 9.60 -30.73
N LEU A 204 -43.76 8.42 -31.32
CA LEU A 204 -44.58 7.88 -32.42
C LEU A 204 -45.72 6.94 -31.97
N ILE A 205 -45.82 6.62 -30.68
CA ILE A 205 -46.90 5.75 -30.13
C ILE A 205 -47.93 6.60 -29.34
N SER A 206 -47.85 7.93 -29.39
CA SER A 206 -48.79 8.84 -28.74
C SER A 206 -49.91 9.37 -29.66
N GLU A 207 -49.98 8.93 -30.91
CA GLU A 207 -51.10 9.22 -31.81
C GLU A 207 -51.50 7.96 -32.59
N THR A 208 -52.31 7.11 -31.95
CA THR A 208 -53.44 6.38 -32.55
C THR A 208 -54.44 5.97 -31.46
#